data_AF-A0A7G2CFF4-F1
#
_entry.id   AF-A0A7G2CFF4-F1
#
_cell.length_a   1.000
_cell.length_b   1.000
_cell.length_c   1.000
_cell.angle_alpha   90.00
_cell.angle_beta   90.00
_cell.angle_gamma   90.00
#
_symmetry.space_group_name_H-M   'P 1'
#
loop_
_entity.id
_entity.type
_entity.pdbx_description
1 polymer ?
#
loop_
_entity_poly.entity_id
_entity_poly.type
_entity_poly.pdbx_seq_one_letter_code
_entity_poly.pdbx_strand_id
1 'polypeptide(L)'
;MEKVEEELRRSQLDVTRLAQTPTRTLKMTEDIMNATQIQNALASTDDQMRTQLAQLEKTNEIQNVALQDGEMQVAEEQMWMKVQLQERLIELLKDKFSLIGKCEEENSQFKEIYEVQKQANRETSEMKDEKRRLKQRCESDLKHIQDTIQKADLEDAEATKRYVANKEKSERYIRENEDMQEDTWNRIQDLERQLQKYGTDRFDEVKRRIEEVDREEKRRVEYEQFLEIASQHKKLLELTVYNCDLAIRCTGLTEEMISEGCTNVRSRFDMTNQDLAALRLEVHKEHLEYFRMLYLTLGSLIYKKEKRLEEIDRNIRTTHIQLEFCVETFDPNAKKHADMKKELYRLRQGVEEELEMLKEKQANALEDFKESEEALDAAGIEFNHPVDENNEEVLSRRSKIVEYRSHLMKQEEVKIAAEREEIRRALTLRSSGSPAQIAGGATYPFEKGDDNREY
;
A
#
# COMPACT_ATOMS: atom_id res chain seq x y z
N MET A 1 -14.70 -22.07 13.70
CA MET A 1 -16.13 -21.68 13.76
C MET A 1 -17.05 -22.88 13.95
N GLU A 2 -17.07 -23.87 13.05
CA GLU A 2 -17.98 -25.04 13.16
C GLU A 2 -17.89 -25.78 14.51
N LYS A 3 -16.68 -26.00 15.04
CA LYS A 3 -16.48 -26.62 16.36
C LYS A 3 -17.11 -25.83 17.51
N VAL A 4 -17.01 -24.49 17.49
CA VAL A 4 -17.61 -23.61 18.51
C VAL A 4 -19.12 -23.61 18.36
N GLU A 5 -19.63 -23.55 17.14
CA GLU A 5 -21.07 -23.60 16.85
C GLU A 5 -21.71 -24.92 17.30
N GLU A 6 -21.04 -26.05 17.05
CA GLU A 6 -21.52 -27.37 17.47
C GLU A 6 -21.52 -27.54 18.99
N GLU A 7 -20.48 -27.06 19.67
CA GLU A 7 -20.44 -27.04 21.15
C GLU A 7 -21.55 -26.16 21.73
N LEU A 8 -21.79 -24.98 21.14
CA LEU A 8 -22.81 -24.04 21.62
C LEU A 8 -24.25 -24.51 21.37
N ARG A 9 -24.54 -25.17 20.23
CA ARG A 9 -25.86 -25.75 19.93
C ARG A 9 -26.28 -26.82 20.94
N ARG A 10 -25.30 -27.53 21.52
CA ARG A 10 -25.55 -28.56 22.54
C ARG A 10 -25.73 -27.96 23.94
N SER A 11 -25.62 -26.65 24.09
CA SER A 11 -25.70 -25.94 25.38
C SER A 11 -27.02 -25.15 25.52
N GLN A 12 -27.37 -24.80 26.77
CA GLN A 12 -28.48 -23.87 27.07
C GLN A 12 -27.96 -22.44 27.32
N LEU A 13 -26.81 -22.08 26.77
CA LEU A 13 -26.18 -20.77 26.99
C LEU A 13 -26.78 -19.71 26.07
N ASP A 14 -27.06 -18.52 26.62
CA ASP A 14 -27.14 -17.31 25.81
C ASP A 14 -25.73 -16.92 25.35
N VAL A 15 -25.50 -17.03 24.05
CA VAL A 15 -24.22 -16.75 23.39
C VAL A 15 -24.27 -15.56 22.46
N THR A 16 -25.31 -14.73 22.55
CA THR A 16 -25.48 -13.56 21.69
C THR A 16 -24.26 -12.64 21.72
N ARG A 17 -23.74 -12.37 22.93
CA ARG A 17 -22.56 -11.51 23.12
C ARG A 17 -21.30 -12.12 22.53
N LEU A 18 -21.09 -13.44 22.74
CA LEU A 18 -19.94 -14.18 22.20
C LEU A 18 -19.97 -14.26 20.67
N ALA A 19 -21.15 -14.38 20.07
CA ALA A 19 -21.33 -14.42 18.61
C ALA A 19 -21.03 -13.07 17.93
N GLN A 20 -21.21 -11.96 18.64
CA GLN A 20 -20.96 -10.61 18.11
C GLN A 20 -19.48 -10.21 18.16
N THR A 21 -18.73 -10.68 19.15
CA THR A 21 -17.31 -10.32 19.34
C THR A 21 -16.43 -10.56 18.10
N PRO A 22 -16.51 -11.70 17.37
CA PRO A 22 -15.67 -11.92 16.20
C PRO A 22 -16.13 -11.20 14.93
N THR A 23 -17.35 -10.66 14.88
CA THR A 23 -17.94 -10.13 13.64
C THR A 23 -17.11 -9.02 13.00
N ARG A 24 -16.56 -8.11 13.81
CA ARG A 24 -15.73 -7.00 13.30
C ARG A 24 -14.40 -7.51 12.74
N THR A 25 -13.75 -8.46 13.41
CA THR A 25 -12.49 -9.07 12.95
C THR A 25 -12.71 -9.89 11.68
N LEU A 26 -13.78 -10.68 11.62
CA LEU A 26 -14.14 -11.43 10.42
C LEU A 26 -14.42 -10.51 9.24
N LYS A 27 -15.17 -9.41 9.46
CA LYS A 27 -15.40 -8.40 8.43
C LYS A 27 -14.09 -7.77 7.94
N MET A 28 -13.19 -7.36 8.84
CA MET A 28 -11.89 -6.81 8.43
C MET A 28 -11.01 -7.85 7.70
N THR A 29 -11.16 -9.12 8.02
CA THR A 29 -10.45 -10.22 7.34
C THR A 29 -10.99 -10.42 5.92
N GLU A 30 -12.31 -10.37 5.74
CA GLU A 30 -12.96 -10.38 4.43
C GLU A 30 -12.58 -9.14 3.60
N ASP A 31 -12.70 -7.95 4.21
CA ASP A 31 -12.40 -6.67 3.56
C ASP A 31 -10.94 -6.61 3.10
N ILE A 32 -9.97 -7.04 3.93
CA ILE A 32 -8.56 -7.05 3.51
C ILE A 32 -8.29 -8.10 2.44
N MET A 33 -9.04 -9.20 2.41
CA MET A 33 -8.94 -10.19 1.34
C MET A 33 -9.41 -9.64 0.00
N ASN A 34 -10.44 -8.81 0.02
CA ASN A 34 -11.04 -8.16 -1.14
C ASN A 34 -10.33 -6.86 -1.55
N ALA A 35 -9.42 -6.33 -0.72
CA ALA A 35 -8.64 -5.15 -1.04
C ALA A 35 -7.85 -5.33 -2.35
N THR A 36 -7.82 -4.27 -3.15
CA THR A 36 -7.24 -4.29 -4.49
C THR A 36 -5.77 -4.66 -4.44
N GLN A 37 -5.37 -5.67 -5.22
CA GLN A 37 -3.95 -5.97 -5.42
C GLN A 37 -3.36 -4.98 -6.42
N ILE A 38 -2.42 -4.15 -5.97
CA ILE A 38 -1.82 -3.09 -6.79
C ILE A 38 -1.24 -3.60 -8.11
N GLN A 39 -0.67 -4.81 -8.12
CA GLN A 39 -0.14 -5.46 -9.34
C GLN A 39 -1.22 -5.62 -10.43
N ASN A 40 -2.44 -6.00 -10.03
CA ASN A 40 -3.55 -6.17 -10.98
C ASN A 40 -4.08 -4.81 -11.46
N ALA A 41 -4.08 -3.80 -10.58
CA ALA A 41 -4.50 -2.44 -10.93
C ALA A 41 -3.53 -1.78 -11.94
N LEU A 42 -2.23 -2.03 -11.81
CA LEU A 42 -1.20 -1.46 -12.68
C LEU A 42 -1.01 -2.19 -14.00
N ALA A 43 -1.39 -3.47 -14.10
CA ALA A 43 -1.12 -4.31 -15.28
C ALA A 43 -1.54 -3.66 -16.61
N SER A 44 -2.72 -3.05 -16.66
CA SER A 44 -3.19 -2.39 -17.89
C SER A 44 -2.36 -1.15 -18.26
N THR A 45 -1.97 -0.36 -17.26
CA THR A 45 -1.11 0.82 -17.45
C THR A 45 0.29 0.40 -17.89
N ASP A 46 0.86 -0.65 -17.29
CA ASP A 46 2.16 -1.21 -17.67
C ASP A 46 2.18 -1.70 -19.12
N ASP A 47 1.13 -2.39 -19.57
CA ASP A 47 1.02 -2.85 -20.96
C ASP A 47 0.89 -1.68 -21.95
N GLN A 48 0.18 -0.61 -21.56
CA GLN A 48 0.13 0.61 -22.36
C GLN A 48 1.50 1.28 -22.45
N MET A 49 2.25 1.38 -21.35
CA MET A 49 3.59 1.96 -21.34
C MET A 49 4.56 1.14 -22.20
N ARG A 50 4.53 -0.19 -22.12
CA ARG A 50 5.32 -1.07 -23.00
C ARG A 50 5.01 -0.83 -24.47
N THR A 51 3.73 -0.64 -24.81
CA THR A 51 3.32 -0.34 -26.18
C THR A 51 3.88 1.02 -26.65
N GLN A 52 3.84 2.04 -25.79
CA GLN A 52 4.39 3.37 -26.09
C GLN A 52 5.92 3.32 -26.27
N LEU A 53 6.64 2.57 -25.43
CA LEU A 53 8.09 2.38 -25.55
C LEU A 53 8.48 1.70 -26.86
N ALA A 54 7.75 0.66 -27.28
CA ALA A 54 7.99 0.01 -28.57
C ALA A 54 7.74 0.96 -29.76
N GLN A 55 6.75 1.86 -29.64
CA GLN A 55 6.51 2.90 -30.65
C GLN A 55 7.64 3.94 -30.68
N LEU A 56 8.20 4.29 -29.52
CA LEU A 56 9.36 5.18 -29.42
C LEU A 56 10.60 4.60 -30.08
N GLU A 57 10.88 3.31 -29.87
CA GLU A 57 11.98 2.61 -30.54
C GLU A 57 11.85 2.67 -32.06
N LYS A 58 10.67 2.34 -32.58
CA LYS A 58 10.39 2.43 -34.02
C LYS A 58 10.56 3.85 -34.55
N THR A 59 10.09 4.85 -33.80
CA THR A 59 10.22 6.27 -34.17
C THR A 59 11.69 6.71 -34.19
N ASN A 60 12.50 6.22 -33.24
CA ASN A 60 13.96 6.42 -33.22
C ASN A 60 14.66 5.82 -34.45
N GLU A 61 14.29 4.61 -34.85
CA GLU A 61 14.85 3.95 -36.03
C GLU A 61 14.56 4.74 -37.31
N ILE A 62 13.30 5.14 -37.52
CA ILE A 62 12.89 5.94 -38.68
C ILE A 62 13.62 7.29 -38.68
N GLN A 63 13.73 7.93 -37.52
CA GLN A 63 14.47 9.19 -37.38
C GLN A 63 15.94 9.03 -37.80
N ASN A 64 16.60 7.97 -37.35
CA ASN A 64 18.02 7.73 -37.65
C ASN A 64 18.26 7.49 -39.14
N VAL A 65 17.38 6.73 -39.81
CA VAL A 65 17.44 6.52 -41.26
C VAL A 65 17.24 7.84 -42.00
N ALA A 66 16.20 8.61 -41.65
CA ALA A 66 15.94 9.91 -42.26
C ALA A 66 17.12 10.89 -42.09
N LEU A 67 17.81 10.86 -40.94
CA LEU A 67 19.02 11.65 -40.72
C LEU A 67 20.19 11.21 -41.61
N GLN A 68 20.36 9.91 -41.85
CA GLN A 68 21.40 9.36 -42.73
C GLN A 68 21.13 9.68 -44.20
N ASP A 69 19.87 9.61 -44.62
CA ASP A 69 19.44 9.84 -46.00
C ASP A 69 19.31 11.35 -46.35
N GLY A 70 19.46 12.23 -45.34
CA GLY A 70 19.35 13.67 -45.52
C GLY A 70 17.92 14.20 -45.54
N GLU A 71 16.92 13.37 -45.24
CA GLU A 71 15.50 13.72 -45.18
C GLU A 71 15.17 14.47 -43.87
N MET A 72 15.67 15.70 -43.75
CA MET A 72 15.56 16.50 -42.52
C MET A 72 14.12 16.81 -42.09
N GLN A 73 13.19 16.90 -43.05
CA GLN A 73 11.77 17.10 -42.73
C GLN A 73 11.18 15.86 -42.03
N VAL A 74 11.44 14.67 -42.55
CA VAL A 74 10.98 13.41 -41.94
C VAL A 74 11.61 13.23 -40.56
N ALA A 75 12.90 13.54 -40.42
CA ALA A 75 13.58 13.49 -39.13
C ALA A 75 12.99 14.47 -38.10
N GLU A 76 12.56 15.66 -38.52
CA GLU A 76 11.87 16.64 -37.68
C GLU A 76 10.47 16.16 -37.27
N GLU A 77 9.70 15.60 -38.21
CA GLU A 77 8.38 15.00 -37.94
C GLU A 77 8.47 13.85 -36.92
N GLN A 78 9.48 12.98 -37.04
CA GLN A 78 9.70 11.91 -36.06
C GLN A 78 10.09 12.46 -34.67
N MET A 79 10.82 13.58 -34.58
CA MET A 79 11.12 14.20 -33.28
C MET A 79 9.85 14.73 -32.60
N TRP A 80 8.91 15.31 -33.35
CA TRP A 80 7.61 15.71 -32.82
C TRP A 80 6.78 14.52 -32.33
N MET A 81 6.79 13.42 -33.10
CA MET A 81 6.15 12.16 -32.69
C MET A 81 6.76 11.63 -31.38
N LYS A 82 8.09 11.67 -31.23
CA LYS A 82 8.76 11.29 -29.97
C LYS A 82 8.28 12.11 -28.79
N VAL A 83 8.17 13.43 -28.93
CA VAL A 83 7.66 14.31 -27.87
C VAL A 83 6.25 13.88 -27.46
N GLN A 84 5.35 13.62 -28.40
CA GLN A 84 3.99 13.19 -28.10
C GLN A 84 3.94 11.84 -27.36
N LEU A 85 4.72 10.86 -27.81
CA LEU A 85 4.80 9.54 -27.15
C LEU A 85 5.41 9.64 -25.75
N GLN A 86 6.41 10.50 -25.56
CA GLN A 86 7.05 10.75 -24.27
C GLN A 86 6.10 11.49 -23.31
N GLU A 87 5.37 12.50 -23.77
CA GLU A 87 4.33 13.17 -22.97
C GLU A 87 3.26 12.16 -22.51
N ARG A 88 2.86 11.25 -23.41
CA ARG A 88 1.92 10.17 -23.06
C ARG A 88 2.47 9.21 -22.01
N LEU A 89 3.77 8.91 -22.02
CA LEU A 89 4.40 8.12 -20.96
C LEU A 89 4.34 8.82 -19.60
N ILE A 90 4.55 10.14 -19.56
CA ILE A 90 4.41 10.94 -18.33
C ILE A 90 2.97 10.94 -17.82
N GLU A 91 1.97 11.02 -18.70
CA GLU A 91 0.56 10.88 -18.31
C GLU A 91 0.26 9.51 -17.68
N LEU A 92 0.76 8.42 -18.28
CA LEU A 92 0.60 7.07 -17.74
C LEU A 92 1.29 6.89 -16.37
N LEU A 93 2.40 7.58 -16.13
CA LEU A 93 3.01 7.64 -14.80
C LEU A 93 2.13 8.35 -13.77
N LYS A 94 1.51 9.48 -14.14
CA LYS A 94 0.55 10.17 -13.27
C LYS A 94 -0.63 9.24 -12.92
N ASP A 95 -1.08 8.42 -13.86
CA ASP A 95 -2.07 7.38 -13.61
C ASP A 95 -1.56 6.31 -12.62
N LYS A 96 -0.30 5.86 -12.73
CA LYS A 96 0.32 4.95 -11.74
C LYS A 96 0.32 5.56 -10.34
N PHE A 97 0.75 6.82 -10.17
CA PHE A 97 0.73 7.50 -8.87
C PHE A 97 -0.68 7.57 -8.29
N SER A 98 -1.68 7.89 -9.13
CA SER A 98 -3.09 7.91 -8.72
C SER A 98 -3.59 6.55 -8.24
N LEU A 99 -3.24 5.46 -8.95
CA LEU A 99 -3.61 4.10 -8.57
C LEU A 99 -2.94 3.65 -7.26
N ILE A 100 -1.67 4.00 -7.06
CA ILE A 100 -0.96 3.76 -5.80
C ILE A 100 -1.66 4.49 -4.65
N GLY A 101 -1.97 5.78 -4.81
CA GLY A 101 -2.66 6.58 -3.80
C GLY A 101 -4.04 6.02 -3.42
N LYS A 102 -4.81 5.52 -4.39
CA LYS A 102 -6.09 4.84 -4.11
C LYS A 102 -5.90 3.55 -3.30
N CYS A 103 -4.87 2.76 -3.63
CA CYS A 103 -4.57 1.54 -2.86
C CYS A 103 -4.09 1.87 -1.43
N GLU A 104 -3.32 2.95 -1.25
CA GLU A 104 -2.95 3.45 0.09
C GLU A 104 -4.19 3.86 0.90
N GLU A 105 -5.14 4.57 0.29
CA GLU A 105 -6.40 4.98 0.91
C GLU A 105 -7.26 3.76 1.29
N GLU A 106 -7.44 2.80 0.38
CA GLU A 106 -8.14 1.53 0.64
C GLU A 106 -7.47 0.72 1.77
N ASN A 107 -6.13 0.72 1.86
CA ASN A 107 -5.41 0.00 2.90
C ASN A 107 -5.45 0.73 4.26
N SER A 108 -5.65 2.05 4.27
CA SER A 108 -5.60 2.88 5.49
C SER A 108 -6.62 2.48 6.56
N GLN A 109 -7.78 1.95 6.15
CA GLN A 109 -8.84 1.50 7.05
C GLN A 109 -8.40 0.36 7.99
N PHE A 110 -7.37 -0.41 7.62
CA PHE A 110 -6.86 -1.51 8.43
C PHE A 110 -5.89 -1.07 9.54
N LYS A 111 -5.48 0.21 9.57
CA LYS A 111 -4.61 0.78 10.61
C LYS A 111 -5.20 0.64 12.01
N GLU A 112 -6.53 0.64 12.13
CA GLU A 112 -7.24 0.52 13.41
C GLU A 112 -7.36 -0.93 13.94
N ILE A 113 -6.81 -1.93 13.22
CA ILE A 113 -6.93 -3.34 13.62
C ILE A 113 -6.44 -3.62 15.05
N TYR A 114 -5.46 -2.85 15.53
CA TYR A 114 -4.98 -2.96 16.90
C TYR A 114 -6.03 -2.59 17.94
N GLU A 115 -6.82 -1.53 17.70
CA GLU A 115 -7.89 -1.13 18.62
C GLU A 115 -9.05 -2.14 18.57
N VAL A 116 -9.30 -2.74 17.40
CA VAL A 116 -10.27 -3.85 17.27
C VAL A 116 -9.83 -5.05 18.09
N GLN A 117 -8.56 -5.47 17.98
CA GLN A 117 -8.02 -6.57 18.76
C GLN A 117 -8.08 -6.29 20.27
N LYS A 118 -7.71 -5.08 20.68
CA LYS A 118 -7.72 -4.66 22.09
C LYS A 118 -9.13 -4.66 22.68
N GLN A 119 -10.12 -4.15 21.95
CA GLN A 119 -11.51 -4.15 22.39
C GLN A 119 -12.06 -5.56 22.50
N ALA A 120 -11.79 -6.42 21.51
CA ALA A 120 -12.21 -7.81 21.54
C ALA A 120 -11.57 -8.59 22.71
N ASN A 121 -10.27 -8.41 22.96
CA ASN A 121 -9.56 -9.04 24.10
C ASN A 121 -10.12 -8.58 25.44
N ARG A 122 -10.53 -7.32 25.55
CA ARG A 122 -11.18 -6.81 26.76
C ARG A 122 -12.53 -7.49 26.97
N GLU A 123 -13.36 -7.58 25.94
CA GLU A 123 -14.67 -8.23 26.00
C GLU A 123 -14.56 -9.73 26.33
N THR A 124 -13.63 -10.46 25.72
CA THR A 124 -13.40 -11.88 26.02
C THR A 124 -12.86 -12.09 27.43
N SER A 125 -11.97 -11.23 27.91
CA SER A 125 -11.46 -11.28 29.29
C SER A 125 -12.58 -11.04 30.30
N GLU A 126 -13.41 -10.01 30.10
CA GLU A 126 -14.55 -9.71 30.98
C GLU A 126 -15.55 -10.88 31.02
N MET A 127 -15.85 -11.50 29.87
CA MET A 127 -16.71 -12.68 29.78
C MET A 127 -16.12 -13.90 30.53
N LYS A 128 -14.81 -14.18 30.37
CA LYS A 128 -14.15 -15.29 31.09
C LYS A 128 -14.19 -15.08 32.60
N ASP A 129 -13.92 -13.87 33.08
CA ASP A 129 -13.91 -13.56 34.51
C ASP A 129 -15.31 -13.66 35.12
N GLU A 130 -16.34 -13.21 34.42
CA GLU A 130 -17.74 -13.37 34.85
C GLU A 130 -18.11 -14.87 35.01
N LYS A 131 -17.78 -15.70 34.01
CA LYS A 131 -18.06 -17.14 34.06
C LYS A 131 -17.24 -17.87 35.12
N ARG A 132 -15.97 -17.49 35.34
CA ARG A 132 -15.14 -18.03 36.43
C ARG A 132 -15.75 -17.74 37.80
N ARG A 133 -16.22 -16.51 38.04
CA ARG A 133 -16.87 -16.13 39.30
C ARG A 133 -18.17 -16.89 39.52
N LEU A 134 -18.99 -17.04 38.48
CA LEU A 134 -20.23 -17.82 38.56
C LEU A 134 -19.94 -19.29 38.86
N LYS A 135 -18.98 -19.90 38.17
CA LYS A 135 -18.54 -21.27 38.42
C LYS A 135 -18.10 -21.47 39.87
N GLN A 136 -17.23 -20.61 40.39
CA GLN A 136 -16.76 -20.69 41.78
C GLN A 136 -17.90 -20.64 42.80
N ARG A 137 -18.91 -19.80 42.55
CA ARG A 137 -20.12 -19.74 43.39
C ARG A 137 -20.89 -21.05 43.34
N CYS A 138 -21.18 -21.58 42.15
CA CYS A 138 -21.90 -22.84 42.00
C CYS A 138 -21.14 -24.04 42.60
N GLU A 139 -19.81 -24.09 42.48
CA GLU A 139 -18.98 -25.12 43.11
C GLU A 139 -19.04 -25.04 44.65
N SER A 140 -19.03 -23.83 45.20
CA SER A 140 -19.23 -23.60 46.64
C SER A 140 -20.62 -24.04 47.10
N ASP A 141 -21.66 -23.70 46.35
CA ASP A 141 -23.05 -24.06 46.67
C ASP A 141 -23.26 -25.59 46.56
N LEU A 142 -22.66 -26.25 45.56
CA LEU A 142 -22.66 -27.71 45.44
C LEU A 142 -22.04 -28.38 46.66
N LYS A 143 -20.89 -27.87 47.11
CA LYS A 143 -20.23 -28.37 48.32
C LYS A 143 -21.14 -28.20 49.54
N HIS A 144 -21.75 -27.02 49.70
CA HIS A 144 -22.67 -26.76 50.81
C HIS A 144 -23.88 -27.71 50.81
N ILE A 145 -24.47 -27.98 49.63
CA ILE A 145 -25.59 -28.92 49.51
C ILE A 145 -25.14 -30.34 49.86
N GLN A 146 -23.96 -30.78 49.38
CA GLN A 146 -23.41 -32.09 49.73
C GLN A 146 -23.18 -32.23 51.24
N ASP A 147 -22.58 -31.22 51.87
CA ASP A 147 -22.36 -31.19 53.32
C ASP A 147 -23.70 -31.23 54.09
N THR A 148 -24.73 -30.54 53.58
CA THR A 148 -26.06 -30.50 54.21
C THR A 148 -26.80 -31.83 54.07
N ILE A 149 -26.74 -32.47 52.90
CA ILE A 149 -27.30 -33.81 52.68
C ILE A 149 -26.63 -34.80 53.64
N GLN A 150 -25.30 -34.81 53.70
CA GLN A 150 -24.56 -35.70 54.59
C GLN A 150 -24.94 -35.50 56.07
N LYS A 151 -25.13 -34.25 56.49
CA LYS A 151 -25.60 -33.93 57.84
C LYS A 151 -27.03 -34.45 58.09
N ALA A 152 -27.95 -34.25 57.14
CA ALA A 152 -29.32 -34.75 57.24
C ALA A 152 -29.37 -36.29 57.32
N ASP A 153 -28.55 -36.98 56.53
CA ASP A 153 -28.43 -38.45 56.56
C ASP A 153 -27.95 -38.96 57.94
N LEU A 154 -26.99 -38.26 58.55
CA LEU A 154 -26.51 -38.58 59.91
C LEU A 154 -27.59 -38.35 60.98
N GLU A 155 -28.32 -37.23 60.88
CA GLU A 155 -29.41 -36.90 61.81
C GLU A 155 -30.59 -37.89 61.70
N ASP A 156 -30.96 -38.30 60.48
CA ASP A 156 -31.97 -39.35 60.24
C ASP A 156 -31.54 -40.71 60.81
N ALA A 157 -30.28 -41.10 60.60
CA ALA A 157 -29.76 -42.36 61.13
C ALA A 157 -29.76 -42.38 62.67
N GLU A 158 -29.46 -41.26 63.32
CA GLU A 158 -29.54 -41.14 64.78
C GLU A 158 -30.99 -41.16 65.30
N ALA A 159 -31.90 -40.45 64.64
CA ALA A 159 -33.31 -40.41 65.00
C ALA A 159 -33.96 -41.80 64.89
N THR A 160 -33.70 -42.50 63.79
CA THR A 160 -34.18 -43.87 63.55
C THR A 160 -33.70 -44.84 64.63
N LYS A 161 -32.42 -44.75 65.04
CA LYS A 161 -31.88 -45.55 66.14
C LYS A 161 -32.61 -45.28 67.46
N ARG A 162 -32.90 -44.01 67.79
CA ARG A 162 -33.63 -43.64 69.02
C ARG A 162 -35.06 -44.18 69.01
N TYR A 163 -35.75 -44.09 67.87
CA TYR A 163 -37.10 -44.62 67.71
C TYR A 163 -37.15 -46.14 67.92
N VAL A 164 -36.26 -46.89 67.25
CA VAL A 164 -36.18 -48.36 67.39
C VAL A 164 -35.91 -48.76 68.84
N ALA A 165 -34.95 -48.11 69.51
CA ALA A 165 -34.64 -48.40 70.91
C ALA A 165 -35.83 -48.15 71.85
N ASN A 166 -36.58 -47.07 71.65
CA ASN A 166 -37.78 -46.75 72.44
C ASN A 166 -38.94 -47.72 72.15
N LYS A 167 -39.13 -48.11 70.89
CA LYS A 167 -40.11 -49.11 70.47
C LYS A 167 -39.83 -50.46 71.13
N GLU A 168 -38.58 -50.94 71.08
CA GLU A 168 -38.19 -52.21 71.71
C GLU A 168 -38.38 -52.18 73.23
N LYS A 169 -38.07 -51.06 73.89
CA LYS A 169 -38.31 -50.88 75.32
C LYS A 169 -39.81 -50.94 75.64
N SER A 170 -40.64 -50.32 74.81
CA SER A 170 -42.11 -50.36 74.95
C SER A 170 -42.67 -51.77 74.71
N GLU A 171 -42.18 -52.49 73.70
CA GLU A 171 -42.61 -53.87 73.40
C GLU A 171 -42.25 -54.87 74.51
N ARG A 172 -41.08 -54.72 75.14
CA ARG A 172 -40.73 -55.51 76.32
C ARG A 172 -41.66 -55.23 77.48
N TYR A 173 -41.97 -53.96 77.74
CA TYR A 173 -42.90 -53.58 78.80
C TYR A 173 -44.31 -54.13 78.56
N ILE A 174 -44.75 -54.24 77.30
CA ILE A 174 -46.03 -54.87 76.95
C ILE A 174 -46.02 -56.36 77.25
N ARG A 175 -44.97 -57.10 76.85
CA ARG A 175 -44.87 -58.55 77.11
C ARG A 175 -44.75 -58.88 78.59
N GLU A 176 -43.91 -58.13 79.31
CA GLU A 176 -43.76 -58.29 80.77
C GLU A 176 -45.08 -57.99 81.50
N ASN A 177 -45.89 -57.07 80.99
CA ASN A 177 -47.21 -56.76 81.51
C ASN A 177 -48.23 -57.87 81.16
N GLU A 178 -48.16 -58.44 79.95
CA GLU A 178 -48.99 -59.57 79.52
C GLU A 178 -48.76 -60.82 80.40
N ASP A 179 -47.49 -61.16 80.69
CA ASP A 179 -47.13 -62.26 81.60
C ASP A 179 -47.64 -62.01 83.04
N MET A 180 -47.56 -60.76 83.52
CA MET A 180 -48.09 -60.35 84.83
C MET A 180 -49.64 -60.32 84.88
N GLN A 181 -50.31 -60.13 83.74
CA GLN A 181 -51.78 -60.11 83.63
C GLN A 181 -52.39 -61.51 83.79
N GLU A 182 -51.69 -62.55 83.33
CA GLU A 182 -52.07 -63.95 83.54
C GLU A 182 -52.04 -64.31 85.04
N ASP A 183 -51.02 -63.83 85.76
CA ASP A 183 -50.89 -63.97 87.21
C ASP A 183 -51.98 -63.20 87.99
N THR A 184 -52.42 -62.06 87.43
CA THR A 184 -53.41 -61.14 88.01
C THR A 184 -54.86 -61.53 87.68
N TRP A 185 -55.10 -62.42 86.71
CA TRP A 185 -56.40 -63.05 86.47
C TRP A 185 -56.94 -63.72 87.75
N ASN A 186 -56.04 -64.20 88.60
CA ASN A 186 -56.35 -64.76 89.91
C ASN A 186 -56.77 -63.71 90.97
N ARG A 187 -56.63 -62.41 90.68
CA ARG A 187 -56.94 -61.26 91.56
C ARG A 187 -58.16 -60.43 91.11
N ILE A 188 -58.83 -60.87 90.05
CA ILE A 188 -59.96 -60.22 89.34
C ILE A 188 -61.12 -59.67 90.18
N GLN A 189 -61.36 -60.19 91.38
CA GLN A 189 -62.44 -59.66 92.23
C GLN A 189 -62.13 -58.29 92.87
N ASP A 190 -60.86 -57.92 93.09
CA ASP A 190 -60.50 -56.62 93.67
C ASP A 190 -60.29 -55.52 92.60
N LEU A 191 -60.25 -55.90 91.33
CA LEU A 191 -59.77 -55.08 90.21
C LEU A 191 -60.83 -54.19 89.54
N GLU A 192 -62.12 -54.37 89.83
CA GLU A 192 -63.18 -53.54 89.25
C GLU A 192 -63.04 -52.05 89.62
N ARG A 193 -62.59 -51.75 90.86
CA ARG A 193 -62.32 -50.39 91.32
C ARG A 193 -61.03 -49.78 90.77
N GLN A 194 -60.07 -50.60 90.34
CA GLN A 194 -58.82 -50.12 89.73
C GLN A 194 -58.95 -49.92 88.21
N LEU A 195 -59.97 -50.53 87.59
CA LEU A 195 -60.28 -50.46 86.16
C LEU A 195 -60.48 -49.02 85.64
N GLN A 196 -61.03 -48.12 86.47
CA GLN A 196 -61.17 -46.70 86.12
C GLN A 196 -59.83 -45.96 86.06
N LYS A 197 -58.87 -46.31 86.93
CA LYS A 197 -57.53 -45.68 86.95
C LYS A 197 -56.67 -46.14 85.77
N TYR A 198 -56.71 -47.44 85.44
CA TYR A 198 -56.02 -47.97 84.26
C TYR A 198 -56.62 -47.52 82.94
N GLY A 199 -57.90 -47.12 82.92
CA GLY A 199 -58.50 -46.43 81.78
C GLY A 199 -57.84 -45.08 81.47
N THR A 200 -57.45 -44.33 82.51
CA THR A 200 -56.73 -43.06 82.38
C THR A 200 -55.28 -43.28 81.96
N ASP A 201 -54.56 -44.22 82.59
CA ASP A 201 -53.16 -44.51 82.26
C ASP A 201 -53.01 -45.06 80.82
N ARG A 202 -53.95 -45.89 80.36
CA ARG A 202 -54.00 -46.36 78.96
C ARG A 202 -54.27 -45.22 77.99
N PHE A 203 -55.15 -44.28 78.34
CA PHE A 203 -55.46 -43.13 77.50
C PHE A 203 -54.25 -42.19 77.36
N ASP A 204 -53.54 -41.93 78.46
CA ASP A 204 -52.35 -41.08 78.46
C ASP A 204 -51.19 -41.70 77.64
N GLU A 205 -50.98 -43.02 77.74
CA GLU A 205 -49.94 -43.70 76.95
C GLU A 205 -50.31 -43.82 75.47
N VAL A 206 -51.59 -44.05 75.12
CA VAL A 206 -52.06 -43.99 73.72
C VAL A 206 -51.84 -42.59 73.15
N LYS A 207 -52.13 -41.54 73.92
CA LYS A 207 -51.88 -40.16 73.50
C LYS A 207 -50.39 -39.89 73.29
N ARG A 208 -49.53 -40.33 74.21
CA ARG A 208 -48.06 -40.23 74.08
C ARG A 208 -47.56 -40.93 72.81
N ARG A 209 -48.10 -42.13 72.50
CA ARG A 209 -47.73 -42.91 71.32
C ARG A 209 -48.21 -42.26 70.02
N ILE A 210 -49.41 -41.68 70.00
CA ILE A 210 -49.90 -40.91 68.84
C ILE A 210 -49.00 -39.70 68.59
N GLU A 211 -48.64 -38.95 69.63
CA GLU A 211 -47.74 -37.78 69.51
C GLU A 211 -46.31 -38.15 69.09
N GLU A 212 -45.83 -39.35 69.41
CA GLU A 212 -44.54 -39.87 68.91
C GLU A 212 -44.62 -40.30 67.45
N VAL A 213 -45.69 -41.00 67.05
CA VAL A 213 -45.92 -41.42 65.66
C VAL A 213 -46.10 -40.22 64.74
N ASP A 214 -46.86 -39.21 65.16
CA ASP A 214 -47.07 -37.99 64.37
C ASP A 214 -45.77 -37.19 64.19
N ARG A 215 -44.92 -37.13 65.23
CA ARG A 215 -43.60 -36.49 65.13
C ARG A 215 -42.68 -37.24 64.17
N GLU A 216 -42.69 -38.57 64.21
CA GLU A 216 -41.84 -39.38 63.33
C GLU A 216 -42.31 -39.35 61.88
N GLU A 217 -43.62 -39.41 61.63
CA GLU A 217 -44.16 -39.32 60.26
C GLU A 217 -43.88 -37.93 59.67
N LYS A 218 -44.05 -36.86 60.47
CA LYS A 218 -43.70 -35.49 60.04
C LYS A 218 -42.23 -35.37 59.66
N ARG A 219 -41.33 -35.91 60.47
CA ARG A 219 -39.89 -35.94 60.21
C ARG A 219 -39.55 -36.70 58.92
N ARG A 220 -40.17 -37.87 58.70
CA ARG A 220 -39.94 -38.69 57.49
C ARG A 220 -40.33 -37.93 56.22
N VAL A 221 -41.50 -37.29 56.23
CA VAL A 221 -42.00 -36.50 55.10
C VAL A 221 -41.12 -35.27 54.85
N GLU A 222 -40.69 -34.57 55.89
CA GLU A 222 -39.79 -33.40 55.76
C GLU A 222 -38.41 -33.79 55.18
N TYR A 223 -37.84 -34.93 55.59
CA TYR A 223 -36.58 -35.43 55.06
C TYR A 223 -36.69 -35.85 53.58
N GLU A 224 -37.75 -36.57 53.21
CA GLU A 224 -38.00 -36.98 51.82
C GLU A 224 -38.17 -35.77 50.89
N GLN A 225 -38.94 -34.76 51.32
CA GLN A 225 -39.10 -33.50 50.60
C GLN A 225 -37.77 -32.73 50.48
N PHE A 226 -36.95 -32.69 51.54
CA PHE A 226 -35.63 -32.07 51.50
C PHE A 226 -34.73 -32.75 50.47
N LEU A 227 -34.66 -34.09 50.47
CA LEU A 227 -33.84 -34.83 49.51
C LEU A 227 -34.26 -34.60 48.06
N GLU A 228 -35.56 -34.55 47.79
CA GLU A 228 -36.06 -34.28 46.45
C GLU A 228 -35.63 -32.89 45.95
N ILE A 229 -35.85 -31.85 46.77
CA ILE A 229 -35.46 -30.47 46.43
C ILE A 229 -33.93 -30.36 46.31
N ALA A 230 -33.18 -30.94 47.23
CA ALA A 230 -31.71 -30.91 47.21
C ALA A 230 -31.15 -31.61 45.96
N SER A 231 -31.74 -32.73 45.54
CA SER A 231 -31.37 -33.47 44.33
C SER A 231 -31.65 -32.66 43.06
N GLN A 232 -32.81 -32.01 42.98
CA GLN A 232 -33.14 -31.12 41.85
C GLN A 232 -32.19 -29.93 41.78
N HIS A 233 -31.92 -29.28 42.92
CA HIS A 233 -31.01 -28.14 43.02
C HIS A 233 -29.58 -28.53 42.64
N LYS A 234 -29.09 -29.68 43.12
CA LYS A 234 -27.78 -30.23 42.75
C LYS A 234 -27.64 -30.41 41.23
N LYS A 235 -28.62 -31.03 40.56
CA LYS A 235 -28.59 -31.22 39.10
C LYS A 235 -28.52 -29.90 38.34
N LEU A 236 -29.26 -28.88 38.78
CA LEU A 236 -29.23 -27.56 38.16
C LEU A 236 -27.88 -26.85 38.34
N LEU A 237 -27.26 -26.97 39.52
CA LEU A 237 -25.92 -26.43 39.75
C LEU A 237 -24.86 -27.17 38.92
N GLU A 238 -24.91 -28.51 38.85
CA GLU A 238 -24.01 -29.31 38.00
C GLU A 238 -24.11 -28.90 36.52
N LEU A 239 -25.33 -28.72 36.01
CA LEU A 239 -25.56 -28.22 34.66
C LEU A 239 -25.02 -26.79 34.46
N THR A 240 -25.16 -25.93 35.47
CA THR A 240 -24.64 -24.55 35.44
C THR A 240 -23.11 -24.53 35.40
N VAL A 241 -22.45 -25.38 36.19
CA VAL A 241 -20.97 -25.53 36.17
C VAL A 241 -20.51 -26.02 34.80
N TYR A 242 -21.16 -27.05 34.26
CA TYR A 242 -20.86 -27.56 32.91
C TYR A 242 -21.00 -26.47 31.84
N ASN A 243 -22.10 -25.71 31.87
CA ASN A 243 -22.32 -24.59 30.96
C ASN A 243 -21.27 -23.48 31.14
N CYS A 244 -20.81 -23.20 32.35
CA CYS A 244 -19.72 -22.23 32.57
C CYS A 244 -18.39 -22.71 31.98
N ASP A 245 -18.06 -23.99 32.12
CA ASP A 245 -16.85 -24.57 31.54
C ASP A 245 -16.86 -24.55 30.02
N LEU A 246 -18.01 -24.87 29.43
CA LEU A 246 -18.21 -24.77 27.99
C LEU A 246 -18.09 -23.33 27.50
N ALA A 247 -18.70 -22.37 28.21
CA ALA A 247 -18.60 -20.95 27.88
C ALA A 247 -17.15 -20.47 27.91
N ILE A 248 -16.38 -20.80 28.96
CA ILE A 248 -14.96 -20.42 29.08
C ILE A 248 -14.14 -20.98 27.91
N ARG A 249 -14.38 -22.24 27.52
CA ARG A 249 -13.70 -22.88 26.39
C ARG A 249 -14.05 -22.20 25.07
N CYS A 250 -15.34 -22.00 24.78
CA CYS A 250 -15.79 -21.33 23.56
C CYS A 250 -15.26 -19.89 23.48
N THR A 251 -15.24 -19.14 24.59
CA THR A 251 -14.61 -17.82 24.63
C THR A 251 -13.11 -17.88 24.35
N GLY A 252 -12.40 -18.91 24.82
CA GLY A 252 -10.99 -19.13 24.49
C GLY A 252 -10.74 -19.35 23.00
N LEU A 253 -11.53 -20.22 22.36
CA LEU A 253 -11.43 -20.48 20.92
C LEU A 253 -11.77 -19.24 20.08
N THR A 254 -12.77 -18.46 20.49
CA THR A 254 -13.09 -17.18 19.83
C THR A 254 -11.97 -16.16 19.99
N GLU A 255 -11.33 -16.08 21.16
CA GLU A 255 -10.18 -15.19 21.38
C GLU A 255 -8.98 -15.57 20.52
N GLU A 256 -8.64 -16.86 20.43
CA GLU A 256 -7.57 -17.35 19.54
C GLU A 256 -7.84 -16.98 18.09
N MET A 257 -9.06 -17.21 17.61
CA MET A 257 -9.48 -16.86 16.25
C MET A 257 -9.38 -15.36 15.99
N ILE A 258 -9.81 -14.52 16.94
CA ILE A 258 -9.69 -13.06 16.82
C ILE A 258 -8.23 -12.64 16.78
N SER A 259 -7.39 -13.21 17.65
CA SER A 259 -5.96 -12.88 17.69
C SER A 259 -5.26 -13.27 16.39
N GLU A 260 -5.54 -14.46 15.86
CA GLU A 260 -4.99 -14.92 14.59
C GLU A 260 -5.49 -14.05 13.41
N GLY A 261 -6.79 -13.78 13.35
CA GLY A 261 -7.40 -12.91 12.34
C GLY A 261 -6.79 -11.50 12.34
N CYS A 262 -6.68 -10.86 13.51
CA CYS A 262 -6.07 -9.54 13.65
C CYS A 262 -4.57 -9.55 13.28
N THR A 263 -3.85 -10.63 13.62
CA THR A 263 -2.43 -10.78 13.25
C THR A 263 -2.24 -10.90 11.75
N ASN A 264 -3.11 -11.68 11.08
CA ASN A 264 -3.07 -11.85 9.63
C ASN A 264 -3.43 -10.56 8.89
N VAL A 265 -4.47 -9.84 9.35
CA VAL A 265 -4.84 -8.52 8.81
C VAL A 265 -3.66 -7.54 8.96
N ARG A 266 -3.03 -7.49 10.13
CA ARG A 266 -1.88 -6.62 10.38
C ARG A 266 -0.69 -6.95 9.50
N SER A 267 -0.31 -8.23 9.43
CA SER A 267 0.81 -8.70 8.61
C SER A 267 0.61 -8.32 7.13
N ARG A 268 -0.61 -8.53 6.61
CA ARG A 268 -0.96 -8.15 5.24
C ARG A 268 -0.94 -6.62 5.05
N PHE A 269 -1.52 -5.85 5.97
CA PHE A 269 -1.49 -4.39 5.93
C PHE A 269 -0.06 -3.85 5.90
N ASP A 270 0.81 -4.34 6.79
CA ASP A 270 2.21 -3.93 6.89
C ASP A 270 2.98 -4.28 5.62
N MET A 271 2.79 -5.49 5.08
CA MET A 271 3.40 -5.94 3.83
C MET A 271 2.93 -5.08 2.64
N THR A 272 1.62 -4.84 2.51
CA THR A 272 1.07 -4.00 1.43
C THR A 272 1.60 -2.57 1.50
N ASN A 273 1.76 -1.98 2.69
CA ASN A 273 2.35 -0.64 2.80
C ASN A 273 3.83 -0.62 2.40
N GLN A 274 4.59 -1.66 2.74
CA GLN A 274 5.98 -1.78 2.29
C GLN A 274 6.06 -1.91 0.77
N ASP A 275 5.21 -2.75 0.18
CA ASP A 275 5.14 -2.94 -1.27
C ASP A 275 4.73 -1.65 -1.99
N LEU A 276 3.72 -0.93 -1.48
CA LEU A 276 3.27 0.36 -2.04
C LEU A 276 4.37 1.42 -1.95
N ALA A 277 5.08 1.52 -0.83
CA ALA A 277 6.19 2.46 -0.67
C ALA A 277 7.35 2.14 -1.63
N ALA A 278 7.71 0.86 -1.75
CA ALA A 278 8.75 0.42 -2.68
C ALA A 278 8.35 0.69 -4.14
N LEU A 279 7.10 0.40 -4.50
CA LEU A 279 6.58 0.64 -5.83
C LEU A 279 6.50 2.13 -6.17
N ARG A 280 6.06 2.98 -5.22
CA ARG A 280 6.04 4.43 -5.39
C ARG A 280 7.43 4.97 -5.69
N LEU A 281 8.44 4.50 -4.97
CA LEU A 281 9.83 4.87 -5.24
C LEU A 281 10.26 4.43 -6.65
N GLU A 282 9.86 3.25 -7.09
CA GLU A 282 10.17 2.77 -8.44
C GLU A 282 9.49 3.63 -9.52
N VAL A 283 8.23 4.04 -9.33
CA VAL A 283 7.53 4.95 -10.24
C VAL A 283 8.22 6.32 -10.30
N HIS A 284 8.79 6.82 -9.19
CA HIS A 284 9.62 8.04 -9.23
C HIS A 284 10.89 7.87 -10.07
N LYS A 285 11.54 6.69 -10.04
CA LYS A 285 12.69 6.40 -10.91
C LYS A 285 12.28 6.30 -12.38
N GLU A 286 11.16 5.65 -12.68
CA GLU A 286 10.59 5.62 -14.04
C GLU A 286 10.27 7.05 -14.51
N HIS A 287 9.77 7.92 -13.61
CA HIS A 287 9.52 9.32 -13.92
C HIS A 287 10.80 10.07 -14.28
N LEU A 288 11.89 9.89 -13.52
CA LEU A 288 13.18 10.45 -13.88
C LEU A 288 13.64 10.00 -15.27
N GLU A 289 13.48 8.71 -15.60
CA GLU A 289 13.88 8.18 -16.90
C GLU A 289 13.10 8.83 -18.05
N TYR A 290 11.76 8.82 -17.99
CA TYR A 290 10.93 9.38 -19.05
C TYR A 290 11.00 10.91 -19.11
N PHE A 291 11.16 11.57 -17.96
CA PHE A 291 11.44 13.00 -17.91
C PHE A 291 12.75 13.31 -18.62
N ARG A 292 13.83 12.58 -18.34
CA ARG A 292 15.12 12.74 -19.04
C ARG A 292 14.94 12.59 -20.55
N MET A 293 14.25 11.55 -21.01
CA MET A 293 14.00 11.32 -22.44
C MET A 293 13.25 12.50 -23.09
N LEU A 294 12.18 12.98 -22.46
CA LEU A 294 11.39 14.10 -22.94
C LEU A 294 12.20 15.40 -22.94
N TYR A 295 12.86 15.72 -21.82
CA TYR A 295 13.58 16.97 -21.62
C TYR A 295 14.73 17.14 -22.62
N LEU A 296 15.51 16.08 -22.86
CA LEU A 296 16.59 16.09 -23.86
C LEU A 296 16.05 16.18 -25.30
N THR A 297 14.92 15.51 -25.59
CA THR A 297 14.29 15.58 -26.92
C THR A 297 13.78 17.00 -27.20
N LEU A 298 13.10 17.61 -26.24
CA LEU A 298 12.64 19.01 -26.29
C LEU A 298 13.82 19.97 -26.44
N GLY A 299 14.86 19.83 -25.61
CA GLY A 299 16.06 20.68 -25.69
C GLY A 299 16.76 20.59 -27.06
N SER A 300 16.79 19.39 -27.65
CA SER A 300 17.31 19.17 -29.00
C SER A 300 16.47 19.85 -30.09
N LEU A 301 15.13 19.79 -29.99
CA LEU A 301 14.22 20.48 -30.91
C LEU A 301 14.33 22.01 -30.76
N ILE A 302 14.30 22.53 -29.53
CA ILE A 302 14.46 23.95 -29.21
C ILE A 302 15.74 24.48 -29.84
N TYR A 303 16.88 23.80 -29.61
CA TYR A 303 18.16 24.19 -30.19
C TYR A 303 18.11 24.26 -31.73
N LYS A 304 17.53 23.26 -32.39
CA LYS A 304 17.41 23.23 -33.86
C LYS A 304 16.49 24.34 -34.38
N LYS A 305 15.36 24.61 -33.70
CA LYS A 305 14.43 25.68 -34.05
C LYS A 305 15.05 27.06 -33.85
N GLU A 306 15.82 27.28 -32.77
CA GLU A 306 16.59 28.50 -32.57
C GLU A 306 17.60 28.74 -33.70
N LYS A 307 18.29 27.68 -34.15
CA LYS A 307 19.23 27.79 -35.28
C LYS A 307 18.53 28.05 -36.61
N ARG A 308 17.37 27.43 -36.85
CA ARG A 308 16.51 27.72 -38.02
C ARG A 308 16.03 29.16 -38.00
N LEU A 309 15.65 29.69 -36.83
CA LEU A 309 15.24 31.09 -36.66
C LEU A 309 16.39 32.06 -36.95
N GLU A 310 17.58 31.81 -36.41
CA GLU A 310 18.79 32.58 -36.72
C GLU A 310 19.11 32.61 -38.23
N GLU A 311 18.90 31.49 -38.92
CA GLU A 311 19.10 31.37 -40.37
C GLU A 311 18.05 32.15 -41.16
N ILE A 312 16.77 32.04 -40.80
CA ILE A 312 15.69 32.82 -41.39
C ILE A 312 15.97 34.32 -41.22
N ASP A 313 16.40 34.76 -40.04
CA ASP A 313 16.78 36.17 -39.80
C ASP A 313 17.96 36.63 -40.67
N ARG A 314 18.96 35.77 -40.90
CA ARG A 314 20.07 36.07 -41.84
C ARG A 314 19.56 36.16 -43.28
N ASN A 315 18.66 35.27 -43.68
CA ASN A 315 18.06 35.28 -45.01
C ASN A 315 17.21 36.53 -45.23
N ILE A 316 16.39 36.94 -44.24
CA ILE A 316 15.63 38.19 -44.27
C ILE A 316 16.55 39.39 -44.47
N ARG A 317 17.66 39.49 -43.72
CA ARG A 317 18.65 40.57 -43.89
C ARG A 317 19.27 40.57 -45.29
N THR A 318 19.67 39.41 -45.78
CA THR A 318 20.30 39.26 -47.10
C THR A 318 19.33 39.63 -48.22
N THR A 319 18.10 39.11 -48.19
CA THR A 319 17.05 39.43 -49.15
C THR A 319 16.65 40.90 -49.07
N HIS A 320 16.66 41.51 -47.90
CA HIS A 320 16.42 42.95 -47.76
C HIS A 320 17.51 43.78 -48.45
N ILE A 321 18.79 43.44 -48.26
CA ILE A 321 19.89 44.13 -48.94
C ILE A 321 19.76 44.00 -50.47
N GLN A 322 19.45 42.79 -50.96
CA GLN A 322 19.23 42.55 -52.39
C GLN A 322 18.05 43.36 -52.94
N LEU A 323 16.96 43.46 -52.18
CA LEU A 323 15.81 44.30 -52.51
C LEU A 323 16.21 45.77 -52.67
N GLU A 324 16.94 46.34 -51.70
CA GLU A 324 17.39 47.74 -51.77
C GLU A 324 18.25 48.00 -53.00
N PHE A 325 19.21 47.11 -53.32
CA PHE A 325 20.01 47.23 -54.53
C PHE A 325 19.16 47.22 -55.81
N CYS A 326 18.21 46.27 -55.92
CA CYS A 326 17.33 46.19 -57.09
C CYS A 326 16.43 47.43 -57.22
N VAL A 327 15.96 47.99 -56.11
CA VAL A 327 15.16 49.23 -56.10
C VAL A 327 16.00 50.40 -56.62
N GLU A 328 17.24 50.54 -56.14
CA GLU A 328 18.14 51.64 -56.52
C GLU A 328 18.56 51.57 -58.01
N THR A 329 18.63 50.37 -58.59
CA THR A 329 18.97 50.17 -60.01
C THR A 329 17.76 50.01 -60.94
N PHE A 330 16.53 50.21 -60.44
CA PHE A 330 15.28 49.95 -61.18
C PHE A 330 15.19 48.52 -61.76
N ASP A 331 15.76 47.53 -61.08
CA ASP A 331 15.72 46.12 -61.51
C ASP A 331 14.31 45.52 -61.28
N PRO A 332 13.65 44.97 -62.31
CA PRO A 332 12.35 44.30 -62.18
C PRO A 332 12.31 43.15 -61.16
N ASN A 333 13.45 42.57 -60.78
CA ASN A 333 13.54 41.53 -59.75
C ASN A 333 13.24 42.03 -58.33
N ALA A 334 13.16 43.35 -58.10
CA ALA A 334 12.78 43.92 -56.79
C ALA A 334 11.48 43.29 -56.23
N LYS A 335 10.47 43.06 -57.09
CA LYS A 335 9.22 42.42 -56.66
C LYS A 335 9.42 41.01 -56.10
N LYS A 336 10.30 40.20 -56.71
CA LYS A 336 10.58 38.83 -56.25
C LYS A 336 11.23 38.84 -54.86
N HIS A 337 12.18 39.74 -54.61
CA HIS A 337 12.82 39.87 -53.30
C HIS A 337 11.86 40.41 -52.24
N ALA A 338 10.93 41.30 -52.61
CA ALA A 338 9.87 41.76 -51.71
C ALA A 338 8.90 40.62 -51.31
N ASP A 339 8.43 39.84 -52.28
CA ASP A 339 7.55 38.68 -52.03
C ASP A 339 8.28 37.61 -51.20
N MET A 340 9.54 37.32 -51.51
CA MET A 340 10.39 36.40 -50.73
C MET A 340 10.58 36.87 -49.29
N LYS A 341 10.86 38.17 -49.09
CA LYS A 341 10.98 38.76 -47.74
C LYS A 341 9.69 38.58 -46.94
N LYS A 342 8.52 38.75 -47.57
CA LYS A 342 7.22 38.56 -46.92
C LYS A 342 6.99 37.10 -46.50
N GLU A 343 7.34 36.13 -47.35
CA GLU A 343 7.25 34.70 -46.99
C GLU A 343 8.24 34.32 -45.88
N LEU A 344 9.46 34.86 -45.90
CA LEU A 344 10.43 34.64 -44.83
C LEU A 344 9.94 35.18 -43.47
N TYR A 345 9.25 36.33 -43.43
CA TYR A 345 8.60 36.80 -42.20
C TYR A 345 7.48 35.88 -41.72
N ARG A 346 6.68 35.32 -42.64
CA ARG A 346 5.64 34.34 -42.30
C ARG A 346 6.25 33.07 -41.72
N LEU A 347 7.31 32.56 -42.33
CA LEU A 347 8.04 31.39 -41.84
C LEU A 347 8.69 31.66 -40.48
N ARG A 348 9.29 32.85 -40.29
CA ARG A 348 9.87 33.30 -39.02
C ARG A 348 8.84 33.23 -37.91
N GLN A 349 7.66 33.81 -38.13
CA GLN A 349 6.57 33.79 -37.15
C GLN A 349 6.15 32.36 -36.79
N GLY A 350 5.96 31.48 -37.78
CA GLY A 350 5.58 30.08 -37.51
C GLY A 350 6.64 29.33 -36.68
N VAL A 351 7.92 29.55 -36.96
CA VAL A 351 9.02 28.94 -36.17
C VAL A 351 9.10 29.56 -34.77
N GLU A 352 8.83 30.85 -34.60
CA GLU A 352 8.74 31.50 -33.28
C GLU A 352 7.61 30.92 -32.42
N GLU A 353 6.42 30.72 -33.00
CA GLU A 353 5.27 30.11 -32.31
C GLU A 353 5.56 28.66 -31.88
N GLU A 354 6.16 27.85 -32.75
CA GLU A 354 6.60 26.49 -32.40
C GLU A 354 7.67 26.48 -31.31
N LEU A 355 8.61 27.43 -31.34
CA LEU A 355 9.67 27.54 -30.35
C LEU A 355 9.12 27.89 -28.97
N GLU A 356 8.17 28.82 -28.89
CA GLU A 356 7.51 29.19 -27.64
C GLU A 356 6.76 28.00 -27.03
N MET A 357 5.99 27.28 -27.86
CA MET A 357 5.28 26.07 -27.44
C MET A 357 6.22 24.98 -26.91
N LEU A 358 7.37 24.78 -27.55
CA LEU A 358 8.38 23.83 -27.05
C LEU A 358 8.98 24.25 -25.71
N LYS A 359 9.23 25.55 -25.51
CA LYS A 359 9.74 26.09 -24.25
C LYS A 359 8.73 25.95 -23.12
N GLU A 360 7.45 26.20 -23.40
CA GLU A 360 6.36 26.00 -22.45
C GLU A 360 6.26 24.52 -22.04
N LYS A 361 6.27 23.59 -23.02
CA LYS A 361 6.29 22.15 -22.74
C LYS A 361 7.48 21.74 -21.87
N GLN A 362 8.67 22.27 -22.16
CA GLN A 362 9.87 21.97 -21.38
C GLN A 362 9.78 22.51 -19.95
N ALA A 363 9.22 23.71 -19.76
CA ALA A 363 9.00 24.31 -18.44
C ALA A 363 7.98 23.52 -17.62
N ASN A 364 6.86 23.13 -18.24
CA ASN A 364 5.82 22.33 -17.59
C ASN A 364 6.35 20.95 -17.18
N ALA A 365 7.11 20.28 -18.05
CA ALA A 365 7.73 19.00 -17.72
C ALA A 365 8.71 19.10 -16.53
N LEU A 366 9.45 20.20 -16.43
CA LEU A 366 10.34 20.45 -15.30
C LEU A 366 9.56 20.71 -14.00
N GLU A 367 8.46 21.45 -14.06
CA GLU A 367 7.61 21.71 -12.91
C GLU A 367 6.95 20.42 -12.40
N ASP A 368 6.41 19.60 -13.29
CA ASP A 368 5.81 18.30 -12.98
C ASP A 368 6.83 17.33 -12.35
N PHE A 369 8.11 17.45 -12.68
CA PHE A 369 9.16 16.57 -12.16
C PHE A 369 9.58 16.88 -10.71
N LYS A 370 9.35 18.10 -10.21
CA LYS A 370 9.83 18.55 -8.88
C LYS A 370 9.44 17.61 -7.74
N GLU A 371 8.21 17.11 -7.72
CA GLU A 371 7.78 16.19 -6.67
C GLU A 371 8.59 14.88 -6.69
N SER A 372 8.97 14.42 -7.88
CA SER A 372 9.81 13.23 -8.02
C SER A 372 11.27 13.50 -7.71
N GLU A 373 11.79 14.68 -8.04
CA GLU A 373 13.12 15.14 -7.60
C GLU A 373 13.23 15.13 -6.06
N GLU A 374 12.29 15.78 -5.37
CA GLU A 374 12.26 15.82 -3.90
C GLU A 374 12.14 14.42 -3.28
N ALA A 375 11.32 13.54 -3.88
CA ALA A 375 11.15 12.17 -3.40
C ALA A 375 12.40 11.30 -3.60
N LEU A 376 13.11 11.45 -4.73
CA LEU A 376 14.36 10.74 -5.02
C LEU A 376 15.50 11.22 -4.11
N ASP A 377 15.60 12.53 -3.88
CA ASP A 377 16.57 13.13 -2.95
C ASP A 377 16.32 12.65 -1.52
N ALA A 378 15.07 12.65 -1.07
CA ALA A 378 14.69 12.13 0.25
C ALA A 378 15.01 10.62 0.39
N ALA A 379 14.95 9.87 -0.70
CA ALA A 379 15.36 8.46 -0.76
C ALA A 379 16.88 8.27 -0.90
N GLY A 380 17.66 9.35 -1.05
CA GLY A 380 19.12 9.31 -1.21
C GLY A 380 19.59 8.75 -2.55
N ILE A 381 18.77 8.87 -3.60
CA ILE A 381 19.11 8.41 -4.96
C ILE A 381 19.85 9.54 -5.68
N GLU A 382 21.16 9.37 -5.88
CA GLU A 382 21.95 10.31 -6.67
C GLU A 382 21.71 10.11 -8.17
N PHE A 383 21.39 11.20 -8.88
CA PHE A 383 21.27 11.22 -10.33
C PHE A 383 21.80 12.54 -10.92
N ASN A 384 22.23 12.50 -12.18
CA ASN A 384 22.55 13.73 -12.91
C ASN A 384 21.25 14.37 -13.41
N HIS A 385 21.06 15.65 -13.11
CA HIS A 385 19.81 16.32 -13.43
C HIS A 385 19.68 16.51 -14.95
N PRO A 386 18.54 16.15 -15.59
CA PRO A 386 18.39 16.26 -17.05
C PRO A 386 18.59 17.67 -17.64
N VAL A 387 18.42 18.72 -16.82
CA VAL A 387 18.77 20.10 -17.20
C VAL A 387 20.27 20.26 -17.44
N ASP A 388 21.09 19.69 -16.55
CA ASP A 388 22.55 19.78 -16.64
C ASP A 388 23.06 18.97 -17.84
N GLU A 389 22.52 17.76 -18.04
CA GLU A 389 22.79 16.95 -19.24
C GLU A 389 22.47 17.72 -20.53
N ASN A 390 21.29 18.37 -20.59
CA ASN A 390 20.91 19.17 -21.75
C ASN A 390 21.87 20.36 -21.97
N ASN A 391 22.28 21.03 -20.90
CA ASN A 391 23.21 22.16 -20.98
C ASN A 391 24.57 21.73 -21.53
N GLU A 392 25.10 20.60 -21.06
CA GLU A 392 26.33 20.01 -21.58
C GLU A 392 26.21 19.64 -23.06
N GLU A 393 25.11 19.01 -23.47
CA GLU A 393 24.86 18.68 -24.87
C GLU A 393 24.81 19.93 -25.75
N VAL A 394 24.11 20.98 -25.32
CA VAL A 394 24.01 22.25 -26.05
C VAL A 394 25.39 22.90 -26.18
N LEU A 395 26.20 22.91 -25.11
CA LEU A 395 27.56 23.44 -25.15
C LEU A 395 28.45 22.65 -26.11
N SER A 396 28.38 21.33 -26.07
CA SER A 396 29.11 20.43 -26.99
C SER A 396 28.74 20.69 -28.46
N ARG A 397 27.43 20.79 -28.76
CA ARG A 397 26.94 21.13 -30.11
C ARG A 397 27.43 22.50 -30.57
N ARG A 398 27.42 23.51 -29.69
CA ARG A 398 27.93 24.86 -29.99
C ARG A 398 29.43 24.83 -30.30
N SER A 399 30.23 24.12 -29.50
CA SER A 399 31.68 23.96 -29.73
C SER A 399 31.96 23.38 -31.11
N LYS A 400 31.28 22.29 -31.46
CA LYS A 400 31.45 21.63 -32.77
C LYS A 400 31.15 22.55 -33.96
N ILE A 401 30.11 23.38 -33.87
CA ILE A 401 29.79 24.36 -34.93
C ILE A 401 30.86 25.45 -35.02
N VAL A 402 31.37 25.94 -33.90
CA VAL A 402 32.45 26.93 -33.87
C VAL A 402 33.72 26.37 -34.50
N GLU A 403 34.07 25.12 -34.22
CA GLU A 403 35.19 24.41 -34.85
C GLU A 403 35.01 24.33 -36.38
N TYR A 404 33.84 23.91 -36.88
CA TYR A 404 33.57 23.89 -38.32
C TYR A 404 33.68 25.27 -38.97
N ARG A 405 33.16 26.33 -38.31
CA ARG A 405 33.31 27.70 -38.80
C ARG A 405 34.77 28.14 -38.85
N SER A 406 35.56 27.79 -37.83
CA SER A 406 37.01 28.05 -37.81
C SER A 406 37.71 27.35 -38.98
N HIS A 407 37.36 26.10 -39.28
CA HIS A 407 37.91 25.38 -40.42
C HIS A 407 37.56 26.03 -41.77
N LEU A 408 36.32 26.48 -41.94
CA LEU A 408 35.88 27.19 -43.15
C LEU A 408 36.61 28.54 -43.32
N MET A 409 36.73 29.33 -42.25
CA MET A 409 37.47 30.60 -42.30
C MET A 409 38.93 30.39 -42.68
N LYS A 410 39.59 29.36 -42.13
CA LYS A 410 40.96 29.00 -42.53
C LYS A 410 41.07 28.64 -44.01
N GLN A 411 40.08 27.95 -44.58
CA GLN A 411 40.06 27.66 -46.02
C GLN A 411 39.84 28.92 -46.87
N GLU A 412 38.96 29.84 -46.43
CA GLU A 412 38.77 31.12 -47.10
C GLU A 412 40.02 32.01 -47.02
N GLU A 413 40.70 32.06 -45.88
CA GLU A 413 41.98 32.77 -45.73
C GLU A 413 43.05 32.23 -46.71
N VAL A 414 43.13 30.92 -46.89
CA VAL A 414 44.04 30.30 -47.88
C VAL A 414 43.67 30.68 -49.31
N LYS A 415 42.38 30.69 -49.66
CA LYS A 415 41.91 31.15 -50.98
C LYS A 415 42.23 32.62 -51.23
N ILE A 416 41.95 33.49 -50.26
CA ILE A 416 42.26 34.93 -50.34
C ILE A 416 43.76 35.16 -50.48
N ALA A 417 44.60 34.38 -49.77
CA ALA A 417 46.04 34.47 -49.91
C ALA A 417 46.52 34.06 -51.32
N ALA A 418 45.92 33.01 -51.90
CA ALA A 418 46.20 32.58 -53.26
C ALA A 418 45.76 33.62 -54.31
N GLU A 419 44.54 34.18 -54.19
CA GLU A 419 44.04 35.25 -55.07
C GLU A 419 44.90 36.52 -54.97
N ARG A 420 45.33 36.90 -53.76
CA ARG A 420 46.26 38.04 -53.56
C ARG A 420 47.61 37.79 -54.22
N GLU A 421 48.12 36.56 -54.19
CA GLU A 421 49.37 36.18 -54.87
C GLU A 421 49.21 36.14 -56.40
N GLU A 422 48.06 35.71 -56.92
CA GLU A 422 47.72 35.79 -58.35
C GLU A 422 47.61 37.24 -58.83
N ILE A 423 46.92 38.11 -58.08
CA ILE A 423 46.85 39.54 -58.39
C ILE A 423 48.26 40.17 -58.37
N ARG A 424 49.12 39.77 -57.42
CA ARG A 424 50.52 40.22 -57.35
C ARG A 424 51.32 39.76 -58.57
N ARG A 425 51.18 38.50 -59.00
CA ARG A 425 51.80 37.99 -60.24
C ARG A 425 51.28 38.67 -61.50
N ALA A 426 49.97 38.90 -61.59
CA ALA A 426 49.34 39.62 -62.71
C ALA A 426 49.81 41.07 -62.81
N LEU A 427 49.99 41.77 -61.68
CA LEU A 427 50.59 43.11 -61.63
C LEU A 427 52.06 43.09 -62.09
N THR A 428 52.82 42.06 -61.73
CA THR A 428 54.23 41.92 -62.12
C THR A 428 54.36 41.68 -63.65
N LEU A 429 53.50 40.84 -64.23
CA LEU A 429 53.44 40.60 -65.68
C LEU A 429 52.96 41.82 -66.48
N ARG A 430 52.09 42.66 -65.90
CA ARG A 430 51.63 43.92 -66.51
C ARG A 430 52.71 45.02 -66.47
N SER A 431 53.65 44.94 -65.53
CA SER A 431 54.81 45.86 -65.45
C SER A 431 55.95 45.53 -66.43
N SER A 432 55.95 44.33 -67.03
CA SER A 432 56.95 43.90 -68.01
C SER A 432 56.53 44.07 -69.49
N GLY A 433 55.45 44.82 -69.77
CA GLY A 433 54.92 44.99 -71.13
C GLY A 433 54.95 46.43 -71.66
N SER A 434 56.02 46.77 -72.42
CA SER A 434 56.16 47.77 -73.52
C SER A 434 57.24 48.85 -73.30
N PRO A 435 57.86 49.46 -74.35
CA PRO A 435 58.21 48.99 -75.71
C PRO A 435 59.71 49.21 -76.06
N ALA A 436 60.25 48.45 -77.03
CA ALA A 436 61.62 48.65 -77.56
C ALA A 436 61.63 49.55 -78.81
N GLN A 437 62.35 50.68 -78.76
CA GLN A 437 62.90 51.43 -79.91
C GLN A 437 64.27 52.01 -79.49
N ILE A 438 65.40 51.56 -80.06
CA ILE A 438 66.11 52.00 -81.29
C ILE A 438 67.26 53.02 -81.01
N ALA A 439 68.44 52.61 -81.48
CA ALA A 439 69.60 53.36 -82.01
C ALA A 439 70.61 54.10 -81.10
N GLY A 440 71.88 53.68 -81.18
CA GLY A 440 72.83 54.35 -82.09
C GLY A 440 74.22 54.77 -81.56
N GLY A 441 75.28 54.19 -82.16
CA GLY A 441 76.62 54.81 -82.41
C GLY A 441 77.71 54.59 -81.35
N ALA A 442 78.75 53.76 -81.56
CA ALA A 442 79.99 53.95 -82.36
C ALA A 442 81.00 54.95 -81.72
N THR A 443 82.33 54.77 -81.55
CA THR A 443 83.35 53.71 -81.78
C THR A 443 84.72 54.22 -81.24
N TYR A 444 85.41 53.46 -80.35
CA TYR A 444 86.86 53.08 -80.26
C TYR A 444 88.05 54.10 -80.37
N PRO A 445 89.35 53.71 -80.16
CA PRO A 445 90.04 52.89 -79.11
C PRO A 445 91.43 53.46 -78.67
N PHE A 446 92.07 52.89 -77.62
CA PHE A 446 93.55 52.67 -77.43
C PHE A 446 93.82 52.12 -75.98
N GLU A 447 94.20 50.86 -75.70
CA GLU A 447 95.45 50.07 -75.85
C GLU A 447 96.64 50.35 -74.89
N LYS A 448 96.96 49.35 -74.02
CA LYS A 448 98.26 48.67 -73.77
C LYS A 448 98.19 47.92 -72.42
N GLY A 449 98.76 46.71 -72.22
CA GLY A 449 99.66 45.92 -73.05
C GLY A 449 99.89 44.51 -72.47
N ASP A 450 100.82 43.84 -73.13
CA ASP A 450 101.20 42.42 -73.13
C ASP A 450 101.59 41.70 -71.82
N ASP A 451 101.62 40.37 -72.02
CA ASP A 451 102.60 39.36 -71.58
C ASP A 451 102.10 38.34 -70.52
N ASN A 452 102.20 37.01 -70.68
CA ASN A 452 103.00 36.22 -71.63
C ASN A 452 102.56 34.72 -71.58
N ARG A 453 102.64 33.99 -72.70
CA ARG A 453 103.08 32.56 -72.83
C ARG A 453 102.92 32.02 -74.26
N GLU A 454 104.05 31.95 -74.97
CA GLU A 454 104.41 31.02 -76.06
C GLU A 454 104.34 29.55 -75.55
N TYR A 455 104.07 28.50 -76.31
CA TYR A 455 104.40 28.11 -77.69
C TYR A 455 103.21 27.47 -78.42
#